data_AF-A0A225UNX2-F1
#
_entry.id   AF-A0A225UNX2-F1
#
_cell.length_a   1.000
_cell.length_b   1.000
_cell.length_c   1.000
_cell.angle_alpha   90.00
_cell.angle_beta   90.00
_cell.angle_gamma   90.00
#
_symmetry.space_group_name_H-M   'P 1'
#
loop_
_entity.id
_entity.type
_entity.pdbx_description
1 polymer ?
#
loop_
_entity_poly.entity_id
_entity_poly.type
_entity_poly.pdbx_seq_one_letter_code
_entity_poly.pdbx_strand_id
1 'polypeptide(L)'
;MSCAKNCAREVQQALRATEGVLDASVDFTSKRATVLVDPVRQFNDEVLLKGVQEAGSKFDARVIRSSCEVPSSTVVNSEENNADKLKNPEKTSGSAEDVTVAVGEADEDEYVSATLLIGGMTCNTCATSVENVLKQVVGVISAAVSFATEKAVVRYDKEVVDIPALIEAVEEVGYEVSFLSGGKSELGKATLLIGGMTCNSCANSVENALKNTKGVSSVIVSFATEKAVVCFDKDVVGIRTLIESVENVGYEASFVTGTDAQKALEDQRAKEIKRYRLDFTIALLFTIPILLIMLVFENITRFEHDLMSEVFRGLSWEAFVVAILATPVQFYSARRFHIDAWKGVKNRVLGMAFLVSMATNVAYMYGWFTIIRAIVLDDVDVTNMDMFMTSSVLILFVVLGKLLEVTAKGKTSAALTKLMELQVKSATLLIFTEDGVNIREEKIVPIELVQRGDILKVVRGSSIPTDGVIVYGEARVDESMLTGESRTIKKLVDDRVLGATLNVDGLFHMKVTGVDTDTALSQIIRLVEDAQTSKAPIQEYADYISSIFVPTVVGLAVATFIIWYILCVVDAVPESWIPDSDGKFVFALDFGIATLVVA
;
A
#
# COMPACT_ATOMS: atom_id res chain seq x y z
N MET A 1 -22.93 22.84 0.61
CA MET A 1 -24.02 22.77 -0.39
C MET A 1 -25.03 21.71 0.00
N SER A 2 -26.31 22.07 0.05
CA SER A 2 -27.47 21.18 0.30
C SER A 2 -28.41 21.13 -0.93
N CYS A 3 -27.86 20.95 -2.14
CA CYS A 3 -28.69 20.90 -3.36
C CYS A 3 -28.03 20.11 -4.50
N ALA A 4 -28.88 19.63 -5.43
CA ALA A 4 -28.63 18.65 -6.49
C ALA A 4 -27.65 19.11 -7.60
N LYS A 5 -27.30 18.16 -8.50
CA LYS A 5 -26.25 18.17 -9.57
C LYS A 5 -25.94 19.49 -10.30
N ASN A 6 -26.86 20.46 -10.36
CA ASN A 6 -26.65 21.72 -11.09
C ASN A 6 -25.93 22.82 -10.28
N CYS A 7 -25.82 22.68 -8.95
CA CYS A 7 -25.24 23.72 -8.10
C CYS A 7 -23.73 23.92 -8.30
N ALA A 8 -22.97 22.87 -8.63
CA ALA A 8 -21.54 22.99 -8.91
C ALA A 8 -21.28 23.91 -10.12
N ARG A 9 -22.13 23.80 -11.15
CA ARG A 9 -22.00 24.60 -12.37
C ARG A 9 -22.35 26.07 -12.14
N GLU A 10 -23.37 26.34 -11.33
CA GLU A 10 -23.74 27.72 -10.95
C GLU A 10 -22.63 28.42 -10.16
N VAL A 11 -22.06 27.74 -9.14
CA VAL A 11 -20.94 28.28 -8.36
C VAL A 11 -19.69 28.45 -9.23
N GLN A 12 -19.40 27.50 -10.12
CA GLN A 12 -18.28 27.60 -11.05
C GLN A 12 -18.42 28.78 -12.01
N GLN A 13 -19.62 29.02 -12.54
CA GLN A 13 -19.89 30.13 -13.45
C GLN A 13 -19.81 31.49 -12.74
N ALA A 14 -20.30 31.59 -11.50
CA ALA A 14 -20.20 32.80 -10.70
C ALA A 14 -18.75 33.15 -10.34
N LEU A 15 -17.95 32.14 -9.98
CA LEU A 15 -16.51 32.32 -9.70
C LEU A 15 -15.74 32.79 -10.95
N ARG A 16 -16.05 32.27 -12.14
CA ARG A 16 -15.45 32.74 -13.40
C ARG A 16 -15.87 34.17 -13.79
N ALA A 17 -17.06 34.60 -13.36
CA ALA A 17 -17.54 35.96 -13.62
C ALA A 17 -16.95 37.00 -12.64
N THR A 18 -16.25 36.55 -11.60
CA THR A 18 -15.67 37.42 -10.57
C THR A 18 -14.37 38.07 -11.09
N GLU A 19 -14.23 39.39 -10.90
CA GLU A 19 -13.06 40.13 -11.38
C GLU A 19 -11.74 39.62 -10.75
N GLY A 20 -10.76 39.31 -11.59
CA GLY A 20 -9.43 38.83 -11.17
C GLY A 20 -9.26 37.31 -11.18
N VAL A 21 -10.31 36.55 -11.46
CA VAL A 21 -10.26 35.08 -11.65
C VAL A 21 -9.95 34.75 -13.11
N LEU A 22 -8.85 34.02 -13.34
CA LEU A 22 -8.45 33.50 -14.66
C LEU A 22 -9.21 32.22 -15.01
N ASP A 23 -9.39 31.31 -14.04
CA ASP A 23 -10.22 30.12 -14.19
C ASP A 23 -10.71 29.61 -12.83
N ALA A 24 -11.84 28.90 -12.82
CA ALA A 24 -12.37 28.24 -11.63
C ALA A 24 -12.95 26.87 -12.00
N SER A 25 -12.65 25.88 -11.16
CA SER A 25 -13.18 24.52 -11.25
C SER A 25 -13.74 24.08 -9.89
N VAL A 26 -14.92 23.49 -9.88
CA VAL A 26 -15.61 23.07 -8.65
C VAL A 26 -15.80 21.55 -8.67
N ASP A 27 -15.17 20.86 -7.74
CA ASP A 27 -15.42 19.43 -7.52
C ASP A 27 -16.58 19.23 -6.54
N PHE A 28 -17.67 18.69 -7.06
CA PHE A 28 -18.89 18.44 -6.29
C PHE A 28 -18.69 17.37 -5.20
N THR A 29 -17.84 16.38 -5.45
CA THR A 29 -17.65 15.23 -4.54
C THR A 29 -16.88 15.66 -3.29
N SER A 30 -15.83 16.47 -3.47
CA SER A 30 -15.02 17.02 -2.39
C SER A 30 -15.57 18.33 -1.81
N LYS A 31 -16.58 18.95 -2.45
CA LYS A 31 -17.16 20.26 -2.09
C LYS A 31 -16.10 21.38 -2.06
N ARG A 32 -15.07 21.28 -2.90
CA ARG A 32 -13.98 22.25 -3.01
C ARG A 32 -14.00 22.96 -4.36
N ALA A 33 -13.70 24.24 -4.34
CA ALA A 33 -13.50 25.05 -5.55
C ALA A 33 -12.03 25.44 -5.64
N THR A 34 -11.41 25.18 -6.79
CA THR A 34 -10.05 25.61 -7.13
C THR A 34 -10.15 26.80 -8.05
N VAL A 35 -9.50 27.91 -7.70
CA VAL A 35 -9.59 29.18 -8.42
C VAL A 35 -8.18 29.66 -8.76
N LEU A 36 -7.94 29.93 -10.04
CA LEU A 36 -6.72 30.52 -10.59
C LEU A 36 -6.94 32.03 -10.71
N VAL A 37 -5.99 32.83 -10.22
CA VAL A 37 -6.11 34.28 -10.10
C VAL A 37 -4.90 35.00 -10.68
N ASP A 38 -5.12 36.21 -11.19
CA ASP A 38 -4.10 37.03 -11.85
C ASP A 38 -3.10 37.61 -10.82
N PRO A 39 -1.78 37.36 -10.95
CA PRO A 39 -0.78 37.81 -9.98
C PRO A 39 -0.52 39.33 -9.98
N VAL A 40 -0.99 40.09 -10.97
CA VAL A 40 -0.66 41.53 -11.11
C VAL A 40 -1.65 42.44 -10.37
N ARG A 41 -2.85 41.94 -10.01
CA ARG A 41 -3.86 42.72 -9.27
C ARG A 41 -3.87 42.33 -7.80
N GLN A 42 -3.87 43.32 -6.89
CA GLN A 42 -4.05 43.07 -5.45
C GLN A 42 -5.33 42.26 -5.20
N PHE A 43 -5.15 41.07 -4.64
CA PHE A 43 -6.19 40.06 -4.50
C PHE A 43 -6.74 40.05 -3.06
N ASN A 44 -8.06 40.20 -2.89
CA ASN A 44 -8.73 40.15 -1.58
C ASN A 44 -9.70 38.96 -1.51
N ASP A 45 -9.54 38.12 -0.48
CA ASP A 45 -10.35 36.91 -0.25
C ASP A 45 -11.88 37.22 -0.18
N GLU A 46 -12.24 38.45 0.21
CA GLU A 46 -13.63 38.93 0.26
C GLU A 46 -14.31 38.98 -1.11
N VAL A 47 -13.56 39.15 -2.20
CA VAL A 47 -14.10 39.27 -3.56
C VAL A 47 -14.61 37.91 -4.07
N LEU A 48 -13.88 36.82 -3.78
CA LEU A 48 -14.34 35.47 -4.10
C LEU A 48 -15.56 35.06 -3.27
N LEU A 49 -15.57 35.43 -1.99
CA LEU A 49 -16.70 35.12 -1.11
C LEU A 49 -17.97 35.83 -1.58
N LYS A 50 -17.87 37.09 -2.05
CA LYS A 50 -18.97 37.80 -2.71
C LYS A 50 -19.42 37.10 -4.00
N GLY A 51 -18.48 36.68 -4.86
CA GLY A 51 -18.80 35.95 -6.09
C GLY A 51 -19.56 34.65 -5.84
N VAL A 52 -19.25 33.91 -4.77
CA VAL A 52 -20.02 32.71 -4.38
C VAL A 52 -21.38 33.06 -3.80
N GLN A 53 -21.51 34.15 -3.04
CA GLN A 53 -22.79 34.62 -2.52
C GLN A 53 -23.73 35.14 -3.62
N GLU A 54 -23.19 35.72 -4.69
CA GLU A 54 -23.94 36.13 -5.89
C GLU A 54 -24.53 34.94 -6.67
N ALA A 55 -23.92 33.74 -6.57
CA ALA A 55 -24.50 32.51 -7.12
C ALA A 55 -25.82 32.12 -6.45
N GLY A 56 -26.12 32.65 -5.26
CA GLY A 56 -27.40 32.52 -4.57
C GLY A 56 -27.26 32.46 -3.04
N SER A 57 -28.28 32.92 -2.33
CA SER A 57 -28.32 33.01 -0.85
C SER A 57 -28.26 31.67 -0.10
N LYS A 58 -28.10 30.55 -0.81
CA LYS A 58 -27.98 29.18 -0.28
C LYS A 58 -26.55 28.65 -0.29
N PHE A 59 -25.60 29.43 -0.84
CA PHE A 59 -24.19 29.04 -0.94
C PHE A 59 -23.35 29.82 0.06
N ASP A 60 -22.56 29.10 0.84
CA ASP A 60 -21.63 29.65 1.81
C ASP A 60 -20.25 29.03 1.55
N ALA A 61 -19.20 29.83 1.69
CA ALA A 61 -17.83 29.46 1.32
C ALA A 61 -16.83 29.99 2.34
N ARG A 62 -15.72 29.26 2.50
CA ARG A 62 -14.59 29.66 3.34
C ARG A 62 -13.30 29.38 2.59
N VAL A 63 -12.43 30.37 2.51
CA VAL A 63 -11.09 30.22 1.91
C VAL A 63 -10.20 29.48 2.91
N ILE A 64 -9.60 28.39 2.47
CA ILE A 64 -8.61 27.61 3.25
C ILE A 64 -7.29 27.69 2.48
N ARG A 65 -6.29 28.36 3.03
CA ARG A 65 -4.92 28.30 2.51
C ARG A 65 -4.24 27.07 3.12
N SER A 66 -4.00 26.04 2.32
CA SER A 66 -3.34 24.82 2.79
C SER A 66 -1.82 24.98 2.75
N SER A 67 -1.16 24.96 3.92
CA SER A 67 0.24 24.59 4.02
C SER A 67 0.34 23.06 3.96
N CYS A 68 0.40 22.53 2.74
CA CYS A 68 0.85 21.16 2.44
C CYS A 68 0.98 21.04 0.93
N GLU A 69 2.21 21.07 0.41
CA GLU A 69 2.47 20.79 -0.99
C GLU A 69 2.25 19.30 -1.29
N VAL A 70 1.39 19.07 -2.28
CA VAL A 70 1.34 17.84 -3.06
C VAL A 70 1.86 18.24 -4.43
N PRO A 71 2.85 17.55 -5.04
CA PRO A 71 3.24 17.88 -6.40
C PRO A 71 2.06 17.64 -7.35
N SER A 72 1.71 18.69 -8.07
CA SER A 72 0.69 18.72 -9.11
C SER A 72 1.00 17.71 -10.21
N SER A 73 0.04 16.82 -10.50
CA SER A 73 -0.02 16.01 -11.70
C SER A 73 -0.20 16.90 -12.94
N THR A 74 0.65 16.71 -13.93
CA THR A 74 0.59 17.37 -15.25
C THR A 74 -0.68 16.97 -16.00
N VAL A 75 -1.44 17.98 -16.41
CA VAL A 75 -2.61 17.85 -17.29
C VAL A 75 -2.16 17.37 -18.67
N VAL A 76 -2.78 16.28 -19.13
CA VAL A 76 -2.75 15.83 -20.52
C VAL A 76 -3.53 16.84 -21.35
N ASN A 77 -2.84 17.60 -22.21
CA ASN A 77 -3.50 18.35 -23.27
C ASN A 77 -3.77 17.41 -24.45
N SER A 78 -5.05 17.20 -24.70
CA SER A 78 -5.60 16.71 -25.96
C SER A 78 -6.09 17.92 -26.74
N GLU A 79 -5.50 18.19 -27.91
CA GLU A 79 -6.21 18.81 -29.04
C GLU A 79 -5.44 18.60 -30.34
N GLU A 80 -6.17 18.11 -31.35
CA GLU A 80 -5.76 17.88 -32.72
C GLU A 80 -5.84 19.17 -33.56
N ASN A 81 -4.94 19.25 -34.56
CA ASN A 81 -5.12 19.80 -35.91
C ASN A 81 -5.25 21.33 -36.14
N ASN A 82 -4.18 21.87 -36.76
CA ASN A 82 -4.12 22.34 -38.16
C ASN A 82 -3.65 23.81 -38.41
N ALA A 83 -2.88 23.93 -39.50
CA ALA A 83 -2.60 25.12 -40.35
C ALA A 83 -1.49 26.13 -39.99
N ASP A 84 -0.33 25.95 -40.65
CA ASP A 84 0.26 26.86 -41.65
C ASP A 84 0.04 28.39 -41.53
N LYS A 85 1.13 29.15 -41.24
CA LYS A 85 1.75 30.21 -42.09
C LYS A 85 2.47 31.34 -41.32
N LEU A 86 3.70 31.58 -41.82
CA LEU A 86 4.40 32.85 -42.04
C LEU A 86 4.91 33.74 -40.89
N LYS A 87 6.24 33.94 -40.98
CA LYS A 87 7.02 35.19 -40.88
C LYS A 87 7.39 35.74 -39.49
N ASN A 88 8.67 35.55 -39.18
CA ASN A 88 9.53 36.56 -38.54
C ASN A 88 9.62 37.84 -39.42
N PRO A 89 9.83 39.03 -38.82
CA PRO A 89 11.21 39.46 -38.56
C PRO A 89 11.47 40.20 -37.23
N GLU A 90 12.64 39.87 -36.67
CA GLU A 90 13.68 40.70 -36.04
C GLU A 90 13.38 41.77 -34.95
N LYS A 91 14.14 41.58 -33.85
CA LYS A 91 14.86 42.54 -32.99
C LYS A 91 14.05 43.37 -31.99
N THR A 92 14.28 43.12 -30.69
CA THR A 92 15.35 43.80 -29.94
C THR A 92 15.65 43.11 -28.61
N SER A 93 16.93 43.18 -28.26
CA SER A 93 17.62 42.75 -27.05
C SER A 93 16.98 43.19 -25.73
N GLY A 94 17.00 42.30 -24.76
CA GLY A 94 16.77 42.60 -23.35
C GLY A 94 16.81 41.29 -22.56
N SER A 95 18.00 40.90 -22.13
CA SER A 95 18.20 39.84 -21.14
C SER A 95 17.31 40.12 -19.93
N ALA A 96 16.35 39.24 -19.67
CA ALA A 96 15.72 39.19 -18.36
C ALA A 96 16.82 38.82 -17.36
N GLU A 97 17.29 39.84 -16.63
CA GLU A 97 17.86 39.63 -15.31
C GLU A 97 16.75 38.99 -14.47
N ASP A 98 16.92 37.72 -14.11
CA ASP A 98 16.30 37.19 -12.91
C ASP A 98 16.93 37.96 -11.74
N VAL A 99 16.29 39.07 -11.37
CA VAL A 99 16.51 39.67 -10.07
C VAL A 99 15.88 38.72 -9.07
N THR A 100 16.71 37.82 -8.55
CA THR A 100 16.46 37.16 -7.28
C THR A 100 16.39 38.24 -6.21
N VAL A 101 15.18 38.71 -5.92
CA VAL A 101 14.93 39.34 -4.62
C VAL A 101 14.94 38.22 -3.60
N ALA A 102 16.13 37.99 -3.03
CA ALA A 102 16.27 37.33 -1.76
C ALA A 102 15.42 38.12 -0.74
N VAL A 103 14.27 37.58 -0.36
CA VAL A 103 13.75 37.85 0.97
C VAL A 103 14.54 36.90 1.86
N GLY A 104 15.54 37.47 2.54
CA GLY A 104 16.34 36.74 3.50
C GLY A 104 15.44 35.99 4.48
N GLU A 105 15.75 34.72 4.69
CA GLU A 105 15.38 33.99 5.90
C GLU A 105 15.83 34.84 7.08
N ALA A 106 14.86 35.35 7.85
CA ALA A 106 15.11 35.73 9.22
C ALA A 106 15.08 34.43 10.03
N ASP A 107 16.18 34.19 10.73
CA ASP A 107 16.49 33.04 11.58
C ASP A 107 15.26 32.35 12.19
N GLU A 108 15.08 31.06 11.88
CA GLU A 108 13.96 30.22 12.33
C GLU A 108 14.20 29.53 13.69
N ASP A 109 15.07 30.09 14.54
CA ASP A 109 15.41 29.57 15.86
C ASP A 109 15.08 30.59 16.95
N GLU A 110 13.82 30.69 17.40
CA GLU A 110 13.50 31.17 18.78
C GLU A 110 12.02 31.12 19.22
N TYR A 111 11.06 30.78 18.35
CA TYR A 111 9.64 30.91 18.70
C TYR A 111 8.92 29.56 18.88
N VAL A 112 8.31 29.36 20.05
CA VAL A 112 7.62 28.13 20.45
C VAL A 112 6.10 28.37 20.47
N SER A 113 5.32 27.37 20.06
CA SER A 113 3.86 27.39 20.17
C SER A 113 3.38 26.56 21.36
N ALA A 114 2.59 27.15 22.26
CA ALA A 114 1.90 26.46 23.35
C ALA A 114 0.38 26.40 23.10
N THR A 115 -0.25 25.30 23.52
CA THR A 115 -1.71 25.20 23.57
C THR A 115 -2.17 25.13 25.04
N LEU A 116 -3.01 26.08 25.43
CA LEU A 116 -3.63 26.18 26.75
C LEU A 116 -5.10 25.77 26.63
N LEU A 117 -5.60 24.94 27.54
CA LEU A 117 -7.01 24.67 27.70
C LEU A 117 -7.57 25.62 28.76
N ILE A 118 -8.62 26.37 28.43
CA ILE A 118 -9.19 27.41 29.28
C ILE A 118 -10.64 27.02 29.62
N GLY A 119 -10.87 26.67 30.88
CA GLY A 119 -12.18 26.32 31.42
C GLY A 119 -13.03 27.54 31.77
N GLY A 120 -14.35 27.41 31.60
CA GLY A 120 -15.32 28.44 32.03
C GLY A 120 -15.68 29.50 30.99
N MET A 121 -15.18 29.41 29.75
CA MET A 121 -15.59 30.31 28.66
C MET A 121 -16.97 29.94 28.12
N THR A 122 -17.93 30.86 28.16
CA THR A 122 -19.32 30.61 27.73
C THR A 122 -19.76 31.40 26.49
N CYS A 123 -18.94 32.34 26.00
CA CYS A 123 -19.28 33.14 24.83
C CYS A 123 -18.05 33.66 24.07
N ASN A 124 -18.26 34.15 22.85
CA ASN A 124 -17.19 34.67 22.00
C ASN A 124 -16.48 35.90 22.59
N THR A 125 -17.20 36.73 23.35
CA THR A 125 -16.61 37.87 24.07
C THR A 125 -15.65 37.44 25.18
N CYS A 126 -15.85 36.28 25.80
CA CYS A 126 -14.86 35.70 26.73
C CYS A 126 -13.56 35.33 26.01
N ALA A 127 -13.66 34.68 24.83
CA ALA A 127 -12.49 34.32 24.03
C ALA A 127 -11.68 35.54 23.58
N THR A 128 -12.35 36.61 23.11
CA THR A 128 -11.66 37.84 22.72
C THR A 128 -10.99 38.53 23.91
N SER A 129 -11.58 38.47 25.10
CA SER A 129 -10.97 39.01 26.32
C SER A 129 -9.67 38.28 26.67
N VAL A 130 -9.68 36.95 26.66
CA VAL A 130 -8.49 36.15 26.96
C VAL A 130 -7.42 36.30 25.86
N GLU A 131 -7.83 36.40 24.59
CA GLU A 131 -6.91 36.63 23.47
C GLU A 131 -6.16 37.96 23.61
N ASN A 132 -6.86 39.03 24.01
CA ASN A 132 -6.25 40.34 24.20
C ASN A 132 -5.26 40.36 25.36
N VAL A 133 -5.56 39.65 26.46
CA VAL A 133 -4.66 39.56 27.62
C VAL A 133 -3.40 38.77 27.26
N LEU A 134 -3.54 37.64 26.57
CA LEU A 134 -2.39 36.85 26.11
C LEU A 134 -1.50 37.64 25.12
N LYS A 135 -2.09 38.49 24.26
CA LYS A 135 -1.31 39.39 23.38
C LYS A 135 -0.57 40.52 24.10
N GLN A 136 -0.99 40.87 25.32
CA GLN A 136 -0.35 41.91 26.13
C GLN A 136 0.83 41.39 26.96
N VAL A 137 0.98 40.06 27.08
CA VAL A 137 2.12 39.45 27.77
C VAL A 137 3.39 39.68 26.95
N VAL A 138 4.41 40.29 27.57
CA VAL A 138 5.71 40.57 26.94
C VAL A 138 6.36 39.26 26.52
N GLY A 139 6.74 39.11 25.25
CA GLY A 139 7.29 37.86 24.71
C GLY A 139 6.27 37.01 23.93
N VAL A 140 4.98 37.39 23.91
CA VAL A 140 3.98 36.76 23.04
C VAL A 140 3.91 37.48 21.69
N ILE A 141 4.06 36.72 20.61
CA ILE A 141 4.00 37.23 19.23
C ILE A 141 2.57 37.20 18.72
N SER A 142 1.85 36.11 19.02
CA SER A 142 0.44 35.96 18.64
C SER A 142 -0.28 35.01 19.59
N ALA A 143 -1.53 35.32 19.87
CA ALA A 143 -2.45 34.45 20.59
C ALA A 143 -3.78 34.39 19.84
N ALA A 144 -4.36 33.20 19.75
CA ALA A 144 -5.68 32.98 19.18
C ALA A 144 -6.49 32.08 20.12
N VAL A 145 -7.70 32.51 20.49
CA VAL A 145 -8.53 31.81 21.47
C VAL A 145 -9.87 31.42 20.86
N SER A 146 -10.28 30.17 21.09
CA SER A 146 -11.55 29.63 20.59
C SER A 146 -12.39 29.15 21.77
N PHE A 147 -13.52 29.84 22.02
CA PHE A 147 -14.48 29.44 23.05
C PHE A 147 -15.13 28.08 22.72
N ALA A 148 -15.34 27.78 21.43
CA ALA A 148 -15.99 26.55 20.99
C ALA A 148 -15.15 25.30 21.28
N THR A 149 -13.83 25.45 21.38
CA THR A 149 -12.89 24.35 21.66
C THR A 149 -12.22 24.48 23.01
N GLU A 150 -12.56 25.50 23.80
CA GLU A 150 -11.94 25.81 25.11
C GLU A 150 -10.41 25.85 25.04
N LYS A 151 -9.84 26.33 23.92
CA LYS A 151 -8.39 26.30 23.64
C LYS A 151 -7.85 27.67 23.24
N ALA A 152 -6.68 28.01 23.75
CA ALA A 152 -5.85 29.10 23.30
C ALA A 152 -4.53 28.57 22.71
N VAL A 153 -4.19 29.03 21.51
CA VAL A 153 -2.90 28.76 20.87
C VAL A 153 -2.06 30.02 20.93
N VAL A 154 -0.89 29.95 21.56
CA VAL A 154 0.00 31.08 21.82
C VAL A 154 1.36 30.81 21.20
N ARG A 155 1.85 31.71 20.37
CA ARG A 155 3.23 31.74 19.87
C ARG A 155 4.02 32.75 20.69
N TYR A 156 5.06 32.29 21.37
CA TYR A 156 5.85 33.10 22.27
C TYR A 156 7.34 32.73 22.17
N ASP A 157 8.16 33.66 22.60
CA ASP A 157 9.60 33.48 22.74
C ASP A 157 9.89 32.82 24.10
N LYS A 158 10.53 31.64 24.05
CA LYS A 158 10.85 30.84 25.24
C LYS A 158 11.92 31.48 26.12
N GLU A 159 12.75 32.37 25.57
CA GLU A 159 13.76 33.10 26.34
C GLU A 159 13.16 34.25 27.15
N VAL A 160 12.02 34.79 26.71
CA VAL A 160 11.39 35.99 27.29
C VAL A 160 10.24 35.63 28.24
N VAL A 161 9.44 34.59 27.93
CA VAL A 161 8.30 34.19 28.75
C VAL A 161 8.19 32.68 28.87
N ASP A 162 7.85 32.23 30.08
CA ASP A 162 7.63 30.81 30.38
C ASP A 162 6.13 30.48 30.50
N ILE A 163 5.80 29.20 30.32
CA ILE A 163 4.43 28.69 30.33
C ILE A 163 3.65 29.07 31.62
N PRO A 164 4.24 29.03 32.83
CA PRO A 164 3.53 29.44 34.04
C PRO A 164 3.06 30.90 34.02
N ALA A 165 3.82 31.81 33.39
CA ALA A 165 3.43 33.23 33.29
C ALA A 165 2.22 33.42 32.35
N LEU A 166 2.11 32.60 31.31
CA LEU A 166 0.93 32.60 30.42
C LEU A 166 -0.31 32.03 31.12
N ILE A 167 -0.14 31.07 32.04
CA ILE A 167 -1.23 30.53 32.85
C ILE A 167 -1.72 31.59 33.83
N GLU A 168 -0.80 32.23 34.56
CA GLU A 168 -1.11 33.30 35.54
C GLU A 168 -1.86 34.46 34.89
N ALA A 169 -1.43 34.91 33.71
CA ALA A 169 -2.09 35.98 32.97
C ALA A 169 -3.56 35.67 32.62
N VAL A 170 -3.92 34.41 32.41
CA VAL A 170 -5.31 34.02 32.11
C VAL A 170 -6.11 33.76 33.39
N GLU A 171 -5.47 33.25 34.44
CA GLU A 171 -6.08 33.08 35.77
C GLU A 171 -6.45 34.43 36.42
N GLU A 172 -5.66 35.49 36.19
CA GLU A 172 -5.99 36.86 36.64
C GLU A 172 -7.30 37.40 36.05
N VAL A 173 -7.69 36.90 34.86
CA VAL A 173 -8.97 37.25 34.21
C VAL A 173 -10.14 36.43 34.79
N GLY A 174 -9.84 35.42 35.61
CA GLY A 174 -10.83 34.60 36.31
C GLY A 174 -11.21 33.31 35.58
N TYR A 175 -10.35 32.80 34.68
CA TYR A 175 -10.57 31.52 34.00
C TYR A 175 -9.56 30.46 34.45
N GLU A 176 -10.00 29.22 34.59
CA GLU A 176 -9.13 28.09 34.93
C GLU A 176 -8.32 27.66 33.71
N VAL A 177 -7.00 27.46 33.84
CA VAL A 177 -6.14 27.09 32.71
C VAL A 177 -5.34 25.82 32.99
N SER A 178 -5.28 24.93 32.00
CA SER A 178 -4.40 23.76 32.01
C SER A 178 -3.57 23.67 30.73
N PHE A 179 -2.30 23.30 30.88
CA PHE A 179 -1.36 23.22 29.76
C PHE A 179 -1.47 21.86 29.05
N LEU A 180 -1.64 21.86 27.72
CA LEU A 180 -1.80 20.66 26.90
C LEU A 180 -0.54 20.24 26.12
N SER A 181 0.64 20.73 26.52
CA SER A 181 1.95 20.46 25.91
C SER A 181 2.31 21.32 24.69
N GLY A 182 3.59 21.69 24.63
CA GLY A 182 4.28 22.34 23.53
C GLY A 182 5.40 21.41 23.08
N GLY A 183 5.23 20.82 21.91
CA GLY A 183 6.18 19.92 21.27
C GLY A 183 5.54 19.33 20.03
N LYS A 184 6.23 19.43 18.88
CA LYS A 184 5.82 18.76 17.64
C LYS A 184 5.58 17.27 17.98
N SER A 185 4.35 16.77 17.81
CA SER A 185 4.11 15.32 17.76
C SER A 185 5.02 14.78 16.66
N GLU A 186 6.07 14.05 17.04
CA GLU A 186 6.99 13.44 16.09
C GLU A 186 6.26 12.29 15.41
N LEU A 187 5.62 12.59 14.28
CA LEU A 187 5.10 11.58 13.37
C LEU A 187 6.26 10.67 12.93
N GLY A 188 6.26 9.45 13.44
CA GLY A 188 7.13 8.36 13.02
C GLY A 188 6.61 7.73 11.73
N LYS A 189 7.52 7.38 10.83
CA LYS A 189 7.25 6.53 9.66
C LYS A 189 7.93 5.18 9.88
N ALA A 190 7.16 4.10 9.83
CA ALA A 190 7.69 2.74 9.87
C ALA A 190 7.29 1.97 8.60
N THR A 191 8.21 1.15 8.11
CA THR A 191 7.93 0.17 7.07
C THR A 191 7.97 -1.22 7.71
N LEU A 192 6.86 -1.93 7.64
CA LEU A 192 6.71 -3.31 8.12
C LEU A 192 6.69 -4.23 6.90
N LEU A 193 7.47 -5.32 6.93
CA LEU A 193 7.30 -6.44 6.01
C LEU A 193 6.25 -7.38 6.58
N ILE A 194 5.26 -7.74 5.75
CA ILE A 194 4.15 -8.60 6.17
C ILE A 194 4.19 -9.90 5.37
N GLY A 195 4.47 -10.99 6.06
CA GLY A 195 4.48 -12.34 5.52
C GLY A 195 3.08 -12.96 5.45
N GLY A 196 2.83 -13.72 4.38
CA GLY A 196 1.64 -14.55 4.24
C GLY A 196 0.39 -13.82 3.70
N MET A 197 0.54 -12.59 3.18
CA MET A 197 -0.54 -11.97 2.41
C MET A 197 -0.66 -12.67 1.06
N THR A 198 -1.85 -13.16 0.71
CA THR A 198 -2.10 -13.91 -0.53
C THR A 198 -3.02 -13.21 -1.52
N CYS A 199 -3.69 -12.16 -1.08
CA CYS A 199 -4.54 -11.31 -1.89
C CYS A 199 -4.64 -9.91 -1.29
N ASN A 200 -5.18 -8.98 -2.07
CA ASN A 200 -5.35 -7.60 -1.64
C ASN A 200 -6.49 -7.44 -0.60
N SER A 201 -7.41 -8.40 -0.53
CA SER A 201 -8.37 -8.49 0.58
C SER A 201 -7.70 -8.76 1.95
N CYS A 202 -6.57 -9.50 1.95
CA CYS A 202 -5.68 -9.63 3.11
C CYS A 202 -5.01 -8.28 3.44
N ALA A 203 -4.53 -7.56 2.43
CA ALA A 203 -3.92 -6.23 2.62
C ALA A 203 -4.92 -5.24 3.22
N ASN A 204 -6.17 -5.21 2.75
CA ASN A 204 -7.23 -4.38 3.33
C ASN A 204 -7.54 -4.76 4.79
N SER A 205 -7.49 -6.06 5.12
CA SER A 205 -7.69 -6.53 6.51
C SER A 205 -6.58 -6.01 7.42
N VAL A 206 -5.33 -6.06 6.97
CA VAL A 206 -4.18 -5.51 7.71
C VAL A 206 -4.22 -3.99 7.78
N GLU A 207 -4.59 -3.31 6.68
CA GLU A 207 -4.73 -1.86 6.61
C GLU A 207 -5.78 -1.36 7.61
N ASN A 208 -6.94 -2.04 7.67
CA ASN A 208 -8.00 -1.72 8.63
C ASN A 208 -7.58 -1.99 10.07
N ALA A 209 -6.85 -3.08 10.33
CA ALA A 209 -6.34 -3.37 11.67
C ALA A 209 -5.36 -2.28 12.14
N LEU A 210 -4.40 -1.91 11.29
CA LEU A 210 -3.42 -0.87 11.59
C LEU A 210 -4.07 0.52 11.71
N LYS A 211 -5.05 0.86 10.86
CA LYS A 211 -5.80 2.13 10.95
C LYS A 211 -6.63 2.23 12.24
N ASN A 212 -7.13 1.11 12.74
CA ASN A 212 -7.90 1.08 13.98
C ASN A 212 -7.03 1.14 15.24
N THR A 213 -5.70 1.03 15.10
CA THR A 213 -4.77 1.17 16.21
C THR A 213 -4.63 2.64 16.60
N LYS A 214 -4.86 2.95 17.89
CA LYS A 214 -4.74 4.31 18.42
C LYS A 214 -3.32 4.85 18.22
N GLY A 215 -3.21 6.08 17.73
CA GLY A 215 -1.93 6.72 17.42
C GLY A 215 -1.48 6.57 15.96
N VAL A 216 -2.19 5.81 15.14
CA VAL A 216 -1.89 5.70 13.70
C VAL A 216 -2.63 6.79 12.91
N SER A 217 -1.90 7.56 12.10
CA SER A 217 -2.46 8.66 11.30
C SER A 217 -2.81 8.23 9.88
N SER A 218 -1.93 7.45 9.24
CA SER A 218 -2.17 6.89 7.91
C SER A 218 -1.44 5.56 7.72
N VAL A 219 -2.07 4.65 6.98
CA VAL A 219 -1.50 3.35 6.62
C VAL A 219 -1.68 3.13 5.13
N ILE A 220 -0.63 2.68 4.48
CA ILE A 220 -0.65 2.18 3.10
C ILE A 220 -0.07 0.77 3.14
N VAL A 221 -0.89 -0.23 2.79
CA VAL A 221 -0.44 -1.62 2.65
C VAL A 221 -0.42 -1.99 1.18
N SER A 222 0.70 -2.53 0.72
CA SER A 222 0.81 -3.10 -0.62
C SER A 222 1.04 -4.59 -0.54
N PHE A 223 0.06 -5.33 -1.03
CA PHE A 223 0.17 -6.78 -1.23
C PHE A 223 1.27 -7.13 -2.25
N ALA A 224 1.47 -6.31 -3.29
CA ALA A 224 2.45 -6.60 -4.34
C ALA A 224 3.89 -6.56 -3.80
N THR A 225 4.18 -5.65 -2.87
CA THR A 225 5.50 -5.49 -2.28
C THR A 225 5.65 -6.17 -0.92
N GLU A 226 4.57 -6.76 -0.37
CA GLU A 226 4.52 -7.30 1.00
C GLU A 226 4.94 -6.28 2.07
N LYS A 227 4.75 -4.98 1.80
CA LYS A 227 5.15 -3.86 2.67
C LYS A 227 3.91 -3.12 3.18
N ALA A 228 3.93 -2.75 4.45
CA ALA A 228 3.04 -1.74 5.02
C ALA A 228 3.83 -0.53 5.49
N VAL A 229 3.48 0.64 4.98
CA VAL A 229 4.02 1.93 5.40
C VAL A 229 3.02 2.57 6.34
N VAL A 230 3.44 2.78 7.59
CA VAL A 230 2.61 3.31 8.66
C VAL A 230 3.18 4.64 9.13
N CYS A 231 2.35 5.68 9.13
CA CYS A 231 2.61 6.94 9.82
C CYS A 231 1.88 6.89 11.16
N PHE A 232 2.61 7.07 12.24
CA PHE A 232 2.09 6.95 13.59
C PHE A 232 2.76 7.97 14.52
N ASP A 233 2.05 8.34 15.57
CA ASP A 233 2.58 9.17 16.63
C ASP A 233 3.45 8.31 17.56
N LYS A 234 4.75 8.62 17.62
CA LYS A 234 5.73 7.88 18.44
C LYS A 234 5.43 7.95 19.94
N ASP A 235 4.72 8.98 20.38
CA ASP A 235 4.38 9.18 21.80
C ASP A 235 3.17 8.33 22.22
N VAL A 236 2.35 7.91 21.26
CA VAL A 236 1.11 7.16 21.50
C VAL A 236 1.27 5.67 21.23
N VAL A 237 2.03 5.28 20.20
CA VAL A 237 2.15 3.88 19.79
C VAL A 237 3.55 3.50 19.34
N GLY A 238 4.01 2.31 19.77
CA GLY A 238 5.31 1.78 19.40
C GLY A 238 5.25 0.75 18.25
N ILE A 239 6.38 0.53 17.58
CA ILE A 239 6.52 -0.44 16.49
C ILE A 239 6.09 -1.86 16.90
N ARG A 240 6.38 -2.26 18.15
CA ARG A 240 5.97 -3.59 18.67
C ARG A 240 4.46 -3.77 18.68
N THR A 241 3.72 -2.74 19.08
CA THR A 241 2.25 -2.75 19.08
C THR A 241 1.69 -2.81 17.66
N LEU A 242 2.38 -2.18 16.69
CA LEU A 242 2.01 -2.30 15.27
C LEU A 242 2.21 -3.73 14.75
N ILE A 243 3.33 -4.39 15.11
CA ILE A 243 3.59 -5.80 14.76
C ILE A 243 2.53 -6.71 15.39
N GLU A 244 2.28 -6.57 16.70
CA GLU A 244 1.25 -7.34 17.40
C GLU A 244 -0.14 -7.13 16.78
N SER A 245 -0.46 -5.91 16.35
CA SER A 245 -1.72 -5.63 15.64
C SER A 245 -1.85 -6.43 14.34
N VAL A 246 -0.76 -6.66 13.61
CA VAL A 246 -0.76 -7.46 12.38
C VAL A 246 -0.82 -8.97 12.70
N GLU A 247 -0.08 -9.42 13.71
CA GLU A 247 -0.08 -10.81 14.18
C GLU A 247 -1.45 -11.24 14.74
N ASN A 248 -2.16 -10.35 15.41
CA ASN A 248 -3.53 -10.59 15.90
C ASN A 248 -4.55 -10.84 14.77
N VAL A 249 -4.31 -10.25 13.59
CA VAL A 249 -5.08 -10.53 12.36
C VAL A 249 -4.69 -11.89 11.77
N GLY A 250 -3.49 -12.39 12.09
CA GLY A 250 -2.98 -13.69 11.70
C GLY A 250 -1.91 -13.65 10.60
N TYR A 251 -1.23 -12.52 10.43
CA TYR A 251 -0.12 -12.38 9.48
C TYR A 251 1.20 -12.20 10.21
N GLU A 252 2.29 -12.70 9.65
CA GLU A 252 3.63 -12.48 10.21
C GLU A 252 4.06 -11.05 9.88
N ALA A 253 4.58 -10.30 10.85
CA ALA A 253 5.09 -8.95 10.60
C ALA A 253 6.49 -8.78 11.17
N SER A 254 7.39 -8.20 10.38
CA SER A 254 8.72 -7.81 10.83
C SER A 254 8.97 -6.33 10.50
N PHE A 255 9.54 -5.61 11.46
CA PHE A 255 10.02 -4.25 11.20
C PHE A 255 11.38 -4.33 10.54
N VAL A 256 11.59 -3.59 9.46
CA VAL A 256 12.91 -3.56 8.84
C VAL A 256 13.37 -2.15 8.51
N THR A 257 14.65 -1.93 8.77
CA THR A 257 15.38 -0.68 8.54
C THR A 257 16.48 -0.95 7.52
N GLY A 258 16.58 -0.13 6.47
CA GLY A 258 17.71 -0.15 5.54
C GLY A 258 17.87 -1.42 4.68
N THR A 259 19.11 -1.66 4.26
CA THR A 259 19.55 -2.65 3.26
C THR A 259 19.34 -4.12 3.64
N ASP A 260 19.21 -4.44 4.92
CA ASP A 260 18.90 -5.80 5.40
C ASP A 260 17.43 -6.21 5.15
N ALA A 261 16.53 -5.24 4.95
CA ALA A 261 15.15 -5.48 4.50
C ALA A 261 15.08 -6.17 3.15
N GLN A 262 16.01 -5.83 2.27
CA GLN A 262 15.96 -6.22 0.88
C GLN A 262 16.38 -7.68 0.70
N LYS A 263 17.47 -8.10 1.36
CA LYS A 263 17.91 -9.50 1.38
C LYS A 263 16.88 -10.40 2.05
N ALA A 264 16.29 -9.95 3.16
CA ALA A 264 15.23 -10.69 3.84
C ALA A 264 14.00 -10.88 2.92
N LEU A 265 13.60 -9.84 2.18
CA LEU A 265 12.49 -9.89 1.24
C LEU A 265 12.76 -10.82 0.04
N GLU A 266 13.97 -10.76 -0.54
CA GLU A 266 14.36 -11.65 -1.64
C GLU A 266 14.43 -13.11 -1.21
N ASP A 267 15.01 -13.39 -0.03
CA ASP A 267 15.04 -14.73 0.54
C ASP A 267 13.63 -15.24 0.84
N GLN A 268 12.74 -14.37 1.35
CA GLN A 268 11.35 -14.70 1.64
C GLN A 268 10.59 -15.09 0.37
N ARG A 269 10.75 -14.31 -0.72
CA ARG A 269 10.13 -14.59 -2.02
C ARG A 269 10.68 -15.85 -2.67
N ALA A 270 12.00 -16.06 -2.61
CA ALA A 270 12.63 -17.27 -3.13
C ALA A 270 12.13 -18.52 -2.38
N LYS A 271 11.97 -18.43 -1.04
CA LYS A 271 11.36 -19.48 -0.22
C LYS A 271 9.90 -19.71 -0.60
N GLU A 272 9.14 -18.66 -0.89
CA GLU A 272 7.74 -18.79 -1.29
C GLU A 272 7.58 -19.48 -2.65
N ILE A 273 8.38 -19.11 -3.66
CA ILE A 273 8.39 -19.78 -4.96
C ILE A 273 8.73 -21.27 -4.81
N LYS A 274 9.73 -21.60 -3.99
CA LYS A 274 10.11 -23.00 -3.72
C LYS A 274 8.96 -23.77 -3.06
N ARG A 275 8.25 -23.15 -2.11
CA ARG A 275 7.08 -23.76 -1.46
C ARG A 275 5.96 -24.05 -2.46
N TYR A 276 5.57 -23.08 -3.27
CA TYR A 276 4.53 -23.29 -4.28
C TYR A 276 4.93 -24.31 -5.36
N ARG A 277 6.22 -24.39 -5.71
CA ARG A 277 6.71 -25.47 -6.59
C ARG A 277 6.57 -26.82 -5.92
N LEU A 278 6.91 -26.94 -4.65
CA LEU A 278 6.76 -28.19 -3.90
C LEU A 278 5.29 -28.62 -3.83
N ASP A 279 4.40 -27.70 -3.42
CA ASP A 279 2.95 -27.95 -3.31
C ASP A 279 2.36 -28.37 -4.66
N PHE A 280 2.79 -27.74 -5.76
CA PHE A 280 2.43 -28.10 -7.12
C PHE A 280 2.95 -29.48 -7.51
N THR A 281 4.24 -29.77 -7.24
CA THR A 281 4.82 -31.08 -7.58
C THR A 281 4.15 -32.22 -6.81
N ILE A 282 3.79 -32.00 -5.55
CA ILE A 282 3.05 -32.97 -4.74
C ILE A 282 1.63 -33.14 -5.30
N ALA A 283 0.91 -32.04 -5.54
CA ALA A 283 -0.43 -32.10 -6.12
C ALA A 283 -0.43 -32.85 -7.46
N LEU A 284 0.55 -32.57 -8.32
CA LEU A 284 0.71 -33.20 -9.62
C LEU A 284 1.03 -34.71 -9.48
N LEU A 285 1.95 -35.06 -8.58
CA LEU A 285 2.37 -36.44 -8.34
C LEU A 285 1.20 -37.34 -7.90
N PHE A 286 0.28 -36.82 -7.09
CA PHE A 286 -0.86 -37.58 -6.59
C PHE A 286 -2.11 -37.47 -7.47
N THR A 287 -2.33 -36.34 -8.16
CA THR A 287 -3.51 -36.14 -9.03
C THR A 287 -3.37 -36.87 -10.37
N ILE A 288 -2.17 -36.96 -10.95
CA ILE A 288 -1.98 -37.68 -12.22
C ILE A 288 -2.38 -39.17 -12.11
N PRO A 289 -1.95 -39.93 -11.08
CA PRO A 289 -2.41 -41.30 -10.90
C PRO A 289 -3.93 -41.40 -10.71
N ILE A 290 -4.57 -40.48 -9.97
CA ILE A 290 -6.04 -40.45 -9.83
C ILE A 290 -6.70 -40.30 -11.21
N LEU A 291 -6.24 -39.33 -12.01
CA LEU A 291 -6.74 -39.13 -13.37
C LEU A 291 -6.53 -40.35 -14.26
N LEU A 292 -5.37 -41.01 -14.17
CA LEU A 292 -5.12 -42.23 -14.94
C LEU A 292 -6.05 -43.37 -14.51
N ILE A 293 -6.23 -43.58 -13.20
CA ILE A 293 -7.13 -44.62 -12.67
C ILE A 293 -8.54 -44.44 -13.23
N MET A 294 -9.09 -43.24 -13.11
CA MET A 294 -10.48 -42.97 -13.47
C MET A 294 -10.68 -42.87 -15.00
N LEU A 295 -9.77 -42.24 -15.76
CA LEU A 295 -9.97 -42.02 -17.20
C LEU A 295 -9.47 -43.16 -18.08
N VAL A 296 -8.43 -43.88 -17.64
CA VAL A 296 -7.72 -44.87 -18.48
C VAL A 296 -7.95 -46.28 -17.99
N PHE A 297 -7.80 -46.55 -16.69
CA PHE A 297 -7.89 -47.92 -16.17
C PHE A 297 -9.32 -48.46 -16.15
N GLU A 298 -10.33 -47.62 -15.92
CA GLU A 298 -11.76 -48.02 -16.06
C GLU A 298 -12.11 -48.46 -17.49
N ASN A 299 -11.48 -47.87 -18.51
CA ASN A 299 -11.78 -48.21 -19.91
C ASN A 299 -11.04 -49.47 -20.42
N ILE A 300 -10.13 -50.03 -19.61
CA ILE A 300 -9.38 -51.25 -19.95
C ILE A 300 -9.99 -52.43 -19.19
N THR A 301 -10.79 -53.24 -19.90
CA THR A 301 -11.53 -54.42 -19.39
C THR A 301 -10.71 -55.45 -18.60
N ARG A 302 -9.36 -55.43 -18.71
CA ARG A 302 -8.46 -56.33 -17.98
C ARG A 302 -8.10 -55.84 -16.58
N PHE A 303 -8.15 -54.54 -16.33
CA PHE A 303 -7.91 -53.95 -15.01
C PHE A 303 -9.21 -53.74 -14.23
N GLU A 304 -10.34 -53.54 -14.94
CA GLU A 304 -11.68 -53.42 -14.36
C GLU A 304 -12.00 -54.56 -13.37
N HIS A 305 -11.70 -55.82 -13.72
CA HIS A 305 -12.02 -56.98 -12.87
C HIS A 305 -11.18 -57.08 -11.58
N ASP A 306 -9.94 -56.57 -11.60
CA ASP A 306 -9.03 -56.61 -10.45
C ASP A 306 -9.22 -55.38 -9.55
N LEU A 307 -9.66 -54.25 -10.13
CA LEU A 307 -9.92 -52.99 -9.44
C LEU A 307 -11.31 -52.94 -8.78
N MET A 308 -12.30 -53.60 -9.40
CA MET A 308 -13.64 -53.87 -8.85
C MET A 308 -13.63 -54.99 -7.79
N SER A 309 -12.48 -55.59 -7.50
CA SER A 309 -12.39 -56.57 -6.43
C SER A 309 -12.64 -55.91 -5.07
N GLU A 310 -13.54 -56.50 -4.29
CA GLU A 310 -13.90 -55.99 -2.97
C GLU A 310 -12.77 -56.26 -1.98
N VAL A 311 -12.26 -55.17 -1.37
CA VAL A 311 -11.25 -55.25 -0.29
C VAL A 311 -11.92 -55.62 1.02
N PHE A 312 -13.11 -55.04 1.22
CA PHE A 312 -13.99 -55.21 2.35
C PHE A 312 -15.43 -55.10 1.83
N ARG A 313 -16.42 -55.57 2.61
CA ARG A 313 -17.85 -55.48 2.26
C ARG A 313 -18.22 -54.05 1.82
N GLY A 314 -18.68 -53.90 0.58
CA GLY A 314 -19.07 -52.62 -0.01
C GLY A 314 -17.93 -51.62 -0.31
N LEU A 315 -16.65 -52.03 -0.30
CA LEU A 315 -15.51 -51.15 -0.64
C LEU A 315 -14.61 -51.76 -1.73
N SER A 316 -14.60 -51.11 -2.91
CA SER A 316 -13.74 -51.46 -4.03
C SER A 316 -12.29 -50.95 -3.82
N TRP A 317 -11.33 -51.65 -4.42
CA TRP A 317 -9.90 -51.28 -4.32
C TRP A 317 -9.64 -49.91 -4.96
N GLU A 318 -10.34 -49.60 -6.05
CA GLU A 318 -10.30 -48.28 -6.68
C GLU A 318 -10.64 -47.15 -5.71
N ALA A 319 -11.75 -47.25 -4.99
CA ALA A 319 -12.28 -46.15 -4.18
C ALA A 319 -11.36 -45.88 -3.00
N PHE A 320 -10.82 -46.96 -2.43
CA PHE A 320 -9.81 -46.88 -1.38
C PHE A 320 -8.51 -46.22 -1.87
N VAL A 321 -7.99 -46.63 -3.02
CA VAL A 321 -6.77 -46.07 -3.61
C VAL A 321 -6.96 -44.60 -3.94
N VAL A 322 -8.04 -44.23 -4.64
CA VAL A 322 -8.34 -42.84 -5.01
C VAL A 322 -8.52 -41.97 -3.77
N ALA A 323 -9.25 -42.43 -2.75
CA ALA A 323 -9.40 -41.70 -1.49
C ALA A 323 -8.04 -41.47 -0.81
N ILE A 324 -7.17 -42.49 -0.75
CA ILE A 324 -5.83 -42.36 -0.19
C ILE A 324 -4.99 -41.36 -0.96
N LEU A 325 -4.99 -41.41 -2.30
CA LEU A 325 -4.21 -40.48 -3.12
C LEU A 325 -4.76 -39.05 -3.09
N ALA A 326 -6.06 -38.86 -2.87
CA ALA A 326 -6.66 -37.54 -2.74
C ALA A 326 -6.31 -36.88 -1.40
N THR A 327 -6.06 -37.66 -0.33
CA THR A 327 -5.80 -37.13 1.02
C THR A 327 -4.60 -36.17 1.12
N PRO A 328 -3.40 -36.43 0.53
CA PRO A 328 -2.28 -35.51 0.62
C PRO A 328 -2.55 -34.25 -0.21
N VAL A 329 -3.26 -34.36 -1.33
CA VAL A 329 -3.64 -33.19 -2.14
C VAL A 329 -4.57 -32.28 -1.34
N GLN A 330 -5.58 -32.84 -0.67
CA GLN A 330 -6.52 -32.10 0.17
C GLN A 330 -5.84 -31.45 1.38
N PHE A 331 -5.09 -32.20 2.18
CA PHE A 331 -4.61 -31.70 3.47
C PHE A 331 -3.23 -31.06 3.43
N TYR A 332 -2.36 -31.43 2.48
CA TYR A 332 -1.03 -30.85 2.34
C TYR A 332 -1.05 -29.70 1.34
N SER A 333 -1.36 -29.97 0.08
CA SER A 333 -1.32 -28.95 -0.99
C SER A 333 -2.38 -27.85 -0.79
N ALA A 334 -3.60 -28.20 -0.31
CA ALA A 334 -4.63 -27.18 -0.07
C ALA A 334 -4.63 -26.55 1.34
N ARG A 335 -3.72 -26.98 2.24
CA ARG A 335 -3.63 -26.50 3.63
C ARG A 335 -3.70 -24.97 3.75
N ARG A 336 -2.94 -24.29 2.90
CA ARG A 336 -2.82 -22.83 2.92
C ARG A 336 -4.13 -22.15 2.54
N PHE A 337 -4.86 -22.67 1.55
CA PHE A 337 -6.16 -22.13 1.17
C PHE A 337 -7.18 -22.29 2.30
N HIS A 338 -7.15 -23.41 3.04
CA HIS A 338 -8.00 -23.59 4.22
C HIS A 338 -7.68 -22.60 5.34
N ILE A 339 -6.39 -22.35 5.60
CA ILE A 339 -5.96 -21.36 6.60
C ILE A 339 -6.39 -19.94 6.17
N ASP A 340 -6.17 -19.59 4.91
CA ASP A 340 -6.53 -18.27 4.37
C ASP A 340 -8.05 -18.06 4.35
N ALA A 341 -8.82 -19.09 4.00
CA ALA A 341 -10.27 -19.08 4.08
C ALA A 341 -10.75 -18.83 5.52
N TRP A 342 -10.16 -19.51 6.50
CA TRP A 342 -10.52 -19.34 7.90
C TRP A 342 -10.20 -17.93 8.42
N LYS A 343 -9.02 -17.40 8.08
CA LYS A 343 -8.64 -16.01 8.38
C LYS A 343 -9.58 -15.01 7.73
N GLY A 344 -9.94 -15.22 6.46
CA GLY A 344 -10.89 -14.38 5.72
C GLY A 344 -12.26 -14.32 6.38
N VAL A 345 -12.82 -15.48 6.77
CA VAL A 345 -14.09 -15.57 7.49
C VAL A 345 -14.03 -14.83 8.83
N LYS A 346 -12.95 -15.00 9.61
CA LYS A 346 -12.74 -14.27 10.88
C LYS A 346 -12.76 -12.75 10.68
N ASN A 347 -12.17 -12.29 9.57
CA ASN A 347 -12.06 -10.87 9.25
C ASN A 347 -13.24 -10.32 8.43
N ARG A 348 -14.30 -11.12 8.20
CA ARG A 348 -15.48 -10.79 7.38
C ARG A 348 -15.17 -10.43 5.93
N VAL A 349 -14.14 -11.05 5.37
CA VAL A 349 -13.71 -10.86 3.98
C VAL A 349 -13.74 -12.23 3.28
N LEU A 350 -14.67 -12.39 2.34
CA LEU A 350 -14.84 -13.62 1.56
C LEU A 350 -14.09 -13.49 0.23
N GLY A 351 -12.91 -14.11 0.15
CA GLY A 351 -12.06 -14.12 -1.05
C GLY A 351 -12.07 -15.46 -1.79
N MET A 352 -11.31 -15.54 -2.89
CA MET A 352 -11.14 -16.75 -3.71
C MET A 352 -10.77 -17.99 -2.90
N ALA A 353 -9.94 -17.84 -1.86
CA ALA A 353 -9.53 -18.94 -1.00
C ALA A 353 -10.72 -19.60 -0.27
N PHE A 354 -11.75 -18.83 0.09
CA PHE A 354 -12.94 -19.35 0.75
C PHE A 354 -13.75 -20.27 -0.16
N LEU A 355 -14.02 -19.83 -1.39
CA LEU A 355 -14.76 -20.62 -2.38
C LEU A 355 -14.02 -21.92 -2.69
N VAL A 356 -12.72 -21.83 -2.99
CA VAL A 356 -11.88 -23.01 -3.25
C VAL A 356 -11.87 -23.96 -2.06
N SER A 357 -11.66 -23.44 -0.85
CA SER A 357 -11.66 -24.24 0.39
C SER A 357 -13.01 -24.91 0.66
N MET A 358 -14.13 -24.23 0.39
CA MET A 358 -15.46 -24.77 0.62
C MET A 358 -15.81 -25.84 -0.41
N ALA A 359 -15.58 -25.58 -1.71
CA ALA A 359 -15.85 -26.52 -2.79
C ALA A 359 -15.07 -27.82 -2.64
N THR A 360 -13.76 -27.75 -2.37
CA THR A 360 -12.90 -28.93 -2.23
C THR A 360 -13.26 -29.74 -0.99
N ASN A 361 -13.53 -29.09 0.15
CA ASN A 361 -13.95 -29.80 1.36
C ASN A 361 -15.32 -30.46 1.18
N VAL A 362 -16.28 -29.79 0.54
CA VAL A 362 -17.61 -30.37 0.30
C VAL A 362 -17.51 -31.58 -0.63
N ALA A 363 -16.78 -31.49 -1.74
CA ALA A 363 -16.55 -32.61 -2.65
C ALA A 363 -15.81 -33.77 -1.96
N TYR A 364 -14.76 -33.48 -1.20
CA TYR A 364 -13.97 -34.49 -0.49
C TYR A 364 -14.76 -35.18 0.64
N MET A 365 -15.54 -34.42 1.42
CA MET A 365 -16.41 -34.99 2.46
C MET A 365 -17.54 -35.83 1.85
N TYR A 366 -18.09 -35.39 0.72
CA TYR A 366 -19.10 -36.17 0.00
C TYR A 366 -18.54 -37.50 -0.53
N GLY A 367 -17.31 -37.52 -1.06
CA GLY A 367 -16.65 -38.77 -1.46
C GLY A 367 -16.46 -39.76 -0.29
N TRP A 368 -16.15 -39.26 0.91
CA TRP A 368 -16.12 -40.12 2.10
C TRP A 368 -17.51 -40.58 2.53
N PHE A 369 -18.51 -39.72 2.41
CA PHE A 369 -19.89 -40.06 2.72
C PHE A 369 -20.41 -41.20 1.84
N THR A 370 -20.09 -41.21 0.54
CA THR A 370 -20.50 -42.28 -0.39
C THR A 370 -19.77 -43.59 -0.09
N ILE A 371 -18.47 -43.55 0.24
CA ILE A 371 -17.71 -44.73 0.71
C ILE A 371 -18.33 -45.32 1.98
N ILE A 372 -18.64 -44.50 2.99
CA ILE A 372 -19.24 -44.99 4.24
C ILE A 372 -20.61 -45.61 3.97
N ARG A 373 -21.38 -45.01 3.07
CA ARG A 373 -22.70 -45.51 2.68
C ARG A 373 -22.62 -46.83 1.93
N ALA A 374 -21.69 -46.98 1.00
CA ALA A 374 -21.45 -48.24 0.27
C ALA A 374 -21.13 -49.39 1.24
N ILE A 375 -20.32 -49.14 2.26
CA ILE A 375 -20.01 -50.12 3.32
C ILE A 375 -21.26 -50.49 4.16
N VAL A 376 -22.15 -49.53 4.43
CA VAL A 376 -23.36 -49.76 5.24
C VAL A 376 -24.45 -50.50 4.45
N LEU A 377 -24.60 -50.16 3.17
CA LEU A 377 -25.61 -50.76 2.28
C LEU A 377 -25.12 -52.05 1.60
N ASP A 378 -23.83 -52.37 1.71
CA ASP A 378 -23.16 -53.51 1.05
C ASP A 378 -23.37 -53.48 -0.48
N ASP A 379 -23.37 -52.27 -1.04
CA ASP A 379 -23.62 -52.00 -2.45
C ASP A 379 -22.52 -51.11 -3.02
N VAL A 380 -21.72 -51.69 -3.92
CA VAL A 380 -20.52 -51.06 -4.50
C VAL A 380 -20.90 -49.96 -5.49
N ASP A 381 -22.06 -50.07 -6.15
CA ASP A 381 -22.53 -49.16 -7.19
C ASP A 381 -22.92 -47.76 -6.64
N VAL A 382 -23.01 -47.64 -5.30
CA VAL A 382 -23.33 -46.38 -4.61
C VAL A 382 -22.09 -45.46 -4.47
N THR A 383 -20.92 -45.94 -4.86
CA THR A 383 -19.65 -45.23 -4.65
C THR A 383 -19.40 -44.17 -5.72
N ASN A 384 -19.73 -42.90 -5.44
CA ASN A 384 -19.36 -41.78 -6.32
C ASN A 384 -17.90 -41.34 -6.10
N MET A 385 -17.00 -41.78 -6.97
CA MET A 385 -15.56 -41.53 -6.87
C MET A 385 -15.11 -40.21 -7.54
N ASP A 386 -15.90 -39.71 -8.49
CA ASP A 386 -15.64 -38.47 -9.23
C ASP A 386 -15.41 -37.26 -8.33
N MET A 387 -16.00 -37.26 -7.14
CA MET A 387 -15.91 -36.16 -6.17
C MET A 387 -14.51 -36.04 -5.55
N PHE A 388 -13.77 -37.14 -5.42
CA PHE A 388 -12.36 -37.10 -5.02
C PHE A 388 -11.46 -36.58 -6.15
N MET A 389 -11.75 -36.97 -7.40
CA MET A 389 -11.02 -36.48 -8.57
C MET A 389 -11.23 -34.97 -8.73
N THR A 390 -12.48 -34.51 -8.73
CA THR A 390 -12.82 -33.09 -8.92
C THR A 390 -12.15 -32.21 -7.86
N SER A 391 -12.17 -32.61 -6.58
CA SER A 391 -11.44 -31.87 -5.54
C SER A 391 -9.93 -31.79 -5.83
N SER A 392 -9.30 -32.92 -6.15
CA SER A 392 -7.85 -33.01 -6.41
C SER A 392 -7.42 -32.19 -7.63
N VAL A 393 -8.21 -32.26 -8.71
CA VAL A 393 -7.98 -31.51 -9.96
C VAL A 393 -8.17 -30.01 -9.74
N LEU A 394 -9.21 -29.61 -9.02
CA LEU A 394 -9.44 -28.20 -8.69
C LEU A 394 -8.25 -27.63 -7.91
N ILE A 395 -7.78 -28.34 -6.87
CA ILE A 395 -6.59 -27.95 -6.10
C ILE A 395 -5.35 -27.83 -7.01
N LEU A 396 -5.13 -28.81 -7.88
CA LEU A 396 -4.01 -28.79 -8.82
C LEU A 396 -4.00 -27.53 -9.69
N PHE A 397 -5.14 -27.18 -10.30
CA PHE A 397 -5.24 -25.99 -11.16
C PHE A 397 -5.10 -24.68 -10.38
N VAL A 398 -5.68 -24.59 -9.19
CA VAL A 398 -5.56 -23.39 -8.35
C VAL A 398 -4.11 -23.19 -7.89
N VAL A 399 -3.43 -24.26 -7.46
CA VAL A 399 -2.01 -24.21 -7.07
C VAL A 399 -1.13 -23.83 -8.26
N LEU A 400 -1.40 -24.37 -9.46
CA LEU A 400 -0.71 -23.99 -10.68
C LEU A 400 -0.90 -22.50 -11.01
N GLY A 401 -2.13 -21.99 -10.93
CA GLY A 401 -2.43 -20.58 -11.13
C GLY A 401 -1.65 -19.68 -10.18
N LYS A 402 -1.61 -20.03 -8.89
CA LYS A 402 -0.82 -19.31 -7.88
C LYS A 402 0.68 -19.39 -8.13
N LEU A 403 1.19 -20.53 -8.56
CA LEU A 403 2.60 -20.68 -8.94
C LEU A 403 2.97 -19.75 -10.11
N LEU A 404 2.12 -19.67 -11.13
CA LEU A 404 2.31 -18.75 -12.26
C LEU A 404 2.24 -17.29 -11.80
N GLU A 405 1.29 -16.95 -10.93
CA GLU A 405 1.13 -15.61 -10.35
C GLU A 405 2.40 -15.15 -9.60
N VAL A 406 2.89 -15.96 -8.65
CA VAL A 406 4.09 -15.63 -7.86
C VAL A 406 5.33 -15.59 -8.74
N THR A 407 5.44 -16.49 -9.73
CA THR A 407 6.57 -16.48 -10.67
C THR A 407 6.57 -15.23 -11.54
N ALA A 408 5.40 -14.75 -12.00
CA ALA A 408 5.29 -13.53 -12.77
C ALA A 408 5.69 -12.30 -11.94
N LYS A 409 5.20 -12.20 -10.70
CA LYS A 409 5.54 -11.13 -9.75
C LYS A 409 7.03 -11.12 -9.36
N GLY A 410 7.63 -12.30 -9.22
CA GLY A 410 9.06 -12.42 -8.92
C GLY A 410 9.94 -11.81 -10.03
N LYS A 411 9.56 -12.00 -11.30
CA LYS A 411 10.31 -11.46 -12.44
C LYS A 411 10.26 -9.94 -12.53
N THR A 412 9.11 -9.31 -12.24
CA THR A 412 8.97 -7.85 -12.29
C THR A 412 9.80 -7.16 -11.20
N SER A 413 9.94 -7.78 -10.03
CA SER A 413 10.74 -7.20 -8.94
C SER A 413 12.25 -7.31 -9.14
N ALA A 414 12.74 -8.23 -9.99
CA ALA A 414 14.17 -8.38 -10.24
C ALA A 414 14.81 -7.16 -10.92
N ALA A 415 14.00 -6.33 -11.59
CA ALA A 415 14.46 -5.08 -12.18
C ALA A 415 14.85 -4.03 -11.12
N LEU A 416 14.15 -3.99 -9.98
CA LEU A 416 14.49 -3.12 -8.86
C LEU A 416 15.81 -3.55 -8.21
N THR A 417 16.01 -4.86 -8.01
CA THR A 417 17.26 -5.41 -7.44
C THR A 417 18.49 -4.98 -8.26
N LYS A 418 18.39 -5.00 -9.60
CA LYS A 418 19.50 -4.59 -10.48
C LYS A 418 19.91 -3.13 -10.32
N LEU A 419 18.97 -2.22 -10.04
CA LEU A 419 19.30 -0.82 -9.78
C LEU A 419 20.02 -0.66 -8.44
N MET A 420 19.75 -1.54 -7.48
CA MET A 420 20.35 -1.51 -6.14
C MET A 420 21.73 -2.18 -6.09
N GLU A 421 22.00 -3.14 -6.97
CA GLU A 421 23.35 -3.72 -7.14
C GLU A 421 24.39 -2.68 -7.59
N LEU A 422 23.96 -1.56 -8.16
CA LEU A 422 24.83 -0.44 -8.56
C LEU A 422 25.34 0.38 -7.36
N GLN A 423 24.75 0.21 -6.17
CA GLN A 423 25.19 0.93 -4.97
C GLN A 423 26.52 0.37 -4.44
N VAL A 424 27.46 1.27 -4.16
CA VAL A 424 28.78 0.92 -3.64
C VAL A 424 28.68 0.58 -2.15
N LYS A 425 29.29 -0.54 -1.74
CA LYS A 425 29.20 -1.05 -0.35
C LYS A 425 30.24 -0.45 0.60
N SER A 426 31.33 0.09 0.07
CA SER A 426 32.42 0.65 0.87
C SER A 426 33.03 1.89 0.21
N ALA A 427 33.42 2.85 1.03
CA ALA A 427 34.07 4.09 0.63
C ALA A 427 35.43 4.22 1.32
N THR A 428 36.37 4.89 0.67
CA THR A 428 37.68 5.23 1.26
C THR A 428 37.60 6.61 1.88
N LEU A 429 37.49 6.67 3.20
CA LEU A 429 37.46 7.89 4.00
C LEU A 429 38.88 8.41 4.24
N LEU A 430 39.08 9.72 4.03
CA LEU A 430 40.31 10.42 4.36
C LEU A 430 40.16 11.12 5.71
N ILE A 431 41.02 10.77 6.67
CA ILE A 431 41.07 11.42 7.98
C ILE A 431 42.17 12.47 7.93
N PHE A 432 41.81 13.74 8.13
CA PHE A 432 42.76 14.85 8.20
C PHE A 432 43.33 15.03 9.61
N THR A 433 44.53 15.62 9.71
CA THR A 433 45.14 16.02 10.98
C THR A 433 44.39 17.26 11.52
N GLU A 434 44.48 17.57 12.82
CA GLU A 434 43.77 18.70 13.46
C GLU A 434 44.02 20.06 12.75
N ASP A 435 45.15 20.20 12.04
CA ASP A 435 45.49 21.38 11.24
C ASP A 435 44.77 21.46 9.87
N GLY A 436 44.03 20.43 9.46
CA GLY A 436 43.24 20.39 8.21
C GLY A 436 44.03 20.27 6.90
N VAL A 437 45.36 20.36 6.94
CA VAL A 437 46.20 20.43 5.72
C VAL A 437 46.78 19.06 5.31
N ASN A 438 47.10 18.19 6.27
CA ASN A 438 47.77 16.90 6.00
C ASN A 438 46.83 15.70 6.23
N ILE A 439 46.86 14.76 5.28
CA ILE A 439 46.15 13.47 5.35
C ILE A 439 46.85 12.60 6.41
N ARG A 440 46.12 12.22 7.45
CA ARG A 440 46.61 11.43 8.58
C ARG A 440 46.54 9.93 8.31
N GLU A 441 45.42 9.47 7.75
CA GLU A 441 45.18 8.06 7.43
C GLU A 441 44.08 7.90 6.35
N GLU A 442 44.16 6.82 5.56
CA GLU A 442 43.08 6.38 4.65
C GLU A 442 42.41 5.14 5.25
N LYS A 443 41.09 5.19 5.46
CA LYS A 443 40.32 4.10 6.04
C LYS A 443 39.18 3.67 5.13
N ILE A 444 39.08 2.37 4.85
CA ILE A 444 37.93 1.81 4.14
C ILE A 444 36.80 1.63 5.15
N VAL A 445 35.68 2.32 4.92
CA VAL A 445 34.47 2.27 5.76
C VAL A 445 33.27 1.78 4.94
N PRO A 446 32.35 1.00 5.54
CA PRO A 446 31.04 0.76 4.98
C PRO A 446 30.30 2.07 4.65
N ILE A 447 29.52 2.08 3.58
CA ILE A 447 28.79 3.28 3.13
C ILE A 447 27.81 3.80 4.18
N GLU A 448 27.27 2.91 5.03
CA GLU A 448 26.33 3.24 6.09
C GLU A 448 26.98 4.06 7.23
N LEU A 449 28.31 4.08 7.32
CA LEU A 449 29.06 4.83 8.33
C LEU A 449 29.56 6.19 7.83
N VAL A 450 29.33 6.52 6.56
CA VAL A 450 29.73 7.80 5.96
C VAL A 450 28.77 8.90 6.39
N GLN A 451 29.31 10.04 6.81
CA GLN A 451 28.55 11.19 7.27
C GLN A 451 28.66 12.37 6.30
N ARG A 452 27.71 13.31 6.38
CA ARG A 452 27.79 14.57 5.63
C ARG A 452 29.04 15.34 6.07
N GLY A 453 29.76 15.88 5.10
CA GLY A 453 31.00 16.62 5.34
C GLY A 453 32.26 15.77 5.36
N ASP A 454 32.15 14.44 5.39
CA ASP A 454 33.29 13.53 5.21
C ASP A 454 33.96 13.75 3.86
N ILE A 455 35.28 13.53 3.81
CA ILE A 455 36.04 13.63 2.56
C ILE A 455 36.43 12.22 2.11
N LEU A 456 35.94 11.83 0.95
CA LEU A 456 36.16 10.52 0.36
C LEU A 456 37.16 10.60 -0.79
N LYS A 457 38.02 9.59 -0.89
CA LYS A 457 38.95 9.40 -2.00
C LYS A 457 38.33 8.49 -3.04
N VAL A 458 38.21 8.98 -4.27
CA VAL A 458 37.68 8.21 -5.41
C VAL A 458 38.80 8.00 -6.43
N VAL A 459 39.06 6.73 -6.75
CA VAL A 459 40.10 6.31 -7.70
C VAL A 459 39.52 6.04 -9.07
N ARG A 460 40.38 6.04 -10.11
CA ARG A 460 39.98 5.67 -11.47
C ARG A 460 39.35 4.27 -11.51
N GLY A 461 38.31 4.10 -12.32
CA GLY A 461 37.59 2.84 -12.49
C GLY A 461 36.70 2.43 -11.30
N SER A 462 36.61 3.26 -10.25
CA SER A 462 35.71 3.01 -9.12
C SER A 462 34.40 3.77 -9.26
N SER A 463 33.32 3.20 -8.75
CA SER A 463 32.04 3.88 -8.63
C SER A 463 32.09 4.91 -7.49
N ILE A 464 31.46 6.05 -7.72
CA ILE A 464 31.35 7.12 -6.73
C ILE A 464 30.41 6.64 -5.61
N PRO A 465 30.82 6.62 -4.33
CA PRO A 465 30.02 6.00 -3.27
C PRO A 465 28.73 6.74 -2.92
N THR A 466 28.75 8.07 -2.93
CA THR A 466 27.60 8.92 -2.54
C THR A 466 27.64 10.26 -3.25
N ASP A 467 26.61 11.08 -3.08
CA ASP A 467 26.53 12.43 -3.64
C ASP A 467 27.47 13.40 -2.91
N GLY A 468 28.20 14.21 -3.67
CA GLY A 468 29.17 15.15 -3.09
C GLY A 468 29.66 16.20 -4.07
N VAL A 469 30.64 16.97 -3.60
CA VAL A 469 31.31 18.04 -4.37
C VAL A 469 32.81 17.77 -4.37
N ILE A 470 33.46 17.94 -5.52
CA ILE A 470 34.90 17.73 -5.64
C ILE A 470 35.64 18.87 -4.91
N VAL A 471 36.51 18.50 -3.97
CA VAL A 471 37.36 19.47 -3.24
C VAL A 471 38.81 19.48 -3.73
N TYR A 472 39.24 18.41 -4.40
CA TYR A 472 40.60 18.30 -4.92
C TYR A 472 40.66 17.33 -6.10
N GLY A 473 41.43 17.69 -7.13
CA GLY A 473 41.62 16.88 -8.33
C GLY A 473 40.63 17.20 -9.45
N GLU A 474 40.74 16.46 -10.55
CA GLU A 474 39.81 16.50 -11.67
C GLU A 474 39.46 15.07 -12.09
N ALA A 475 38.26 14.90 -12.64
CA ALA A 475 37.76 13.59 -13.03
C ALA A 475 36.96 13.63 -14.32
N ARG A 476 36.90 12.48 -15.01
CA ARG A 476 35.90 12.21 -16.05
C ARG A 476 34.93 11.18 -15.53
N VAL A 477 33.68 11.58 -15.35
CA VAL A 477 32.63 10.75 -14.77
C VAL A 477 31.67 10.31 -15.86
N ASP A 478 31.31 9.04 -15.83
CA ASP A 478 30.23 8.46 -16.63
C ASP A 478 28.95 8.41 -15.80
N GLU A 479 28.01 9.27 -16.14
CA GLU A 479 26.69 9.37 -15.49
C GLU A 479 25.60 8.62 -16.28
N SER A 480 25.95 7.78 -17.26
CA SER A 480 25.00 7.08 -18.15
C SER A 480 24.01 6.18 -17.42
N MET A 481 24.38 5.64 -16.26
CA MET A 481 23.50 4.78 -15.45
C MET A 481 22.33 5.54 -14.83
N LEU A 482 22.49 6.84 -14.56
CA LEU A 482 21.46 7.68 -13.94
C LEU A 482 20.78 8.60 -14.96
N THR A 483 21.55 9.22 -15.85
CA THR A 483 21.07 10.20 -16.82
C THR A 483 20.65 9.56 -18.15
N GLY A 484 21.14 8.36 -18.46
CA GLY A 484 20.99 7.72 -19.78
C GLY A 484 21.93 8.27 -20.85
N GLU A 485 22.73 9.29 -20.57
CA GLU A 485 23.63 9.89 -21.55
C GLU A 485 24.98 9.15 -21.59
N SER A 486 25.39 8.64 -22.75
CA SER A 486 26.63 7.84 -22.88
C SER A 486 27.92 8.67 -22.89
N ARG A 487 27.83 10.00 -22.87
CA ARG A 487 29.01 10.88 -22.97
C ARG A 487 29.55 11.17 -21.58
N THR A 488 30.85 10.91 -21.38
CA THR A 488 31.52 11.26 -20.13
C THR A 488 31.61 12.76 -19.95
N ILE A 489 31.41 13.21 -18.71
CA ILE A 489 31.41 14.62 -18.31
C ILE A 489 32.72 14.87 -17.55
N LYS A 490 33.43 15.94 -17.92
CA LYS A 490 34.60 16.39 -17.15
C LYS A 490 34.12 17.17 -15.93
N LYS A 491 34.59 16.82 -14.75
CA LYS A 491 34.29 17.46 -13.47
C LYS A 491 35.57 18.05 -12.89
N LEU A 492 35.48 19.29 -12.43
CA LEU A 492 36.54 20.06 -11.81
C LEU A 492 36.22 20.26 -10.32
N VAL A 493 37.13 20.94 -9.61
CA VAL A 493 36.89 21.36 -8.23
C VAL A 493 35.63 22.23 -8.17
N ASP A 494 34.85 22.05 -7.11
CA ASP A 494 33.52 22.64 -6.87
C ASP A 494 32.36 22.08 -7.71
N ASP A 495 32.61 21.16 -8.64
CA ASP A 495 31.53 20.47 -9.36
C ASP A 495 30.88 19.37 -8.49
N ARG A 496 29.56 19.22 -8.66
CA ARG A 496 28.78 18.15 -8.02
C ARG A 496 28.95 16.82 -8.75
N VAL A 497 29.13 15.76 -7.96
CA VAL A 497 29.19 14.36 -8.40
C VAL A 497 28.07 13.55 -7.75
N LEU A 498 27.50 12.62 -8.53
CA LEU A 498 26.39 11.78 -8.11
C LEU A 498 26.89 10.39 -7.70
N GLY A 499 26.32 9.84 -6.63
CA GLY A 499 26.57 8.46 -6.20
C GLY A 499 26.17 7.44 -7.28
N ALA A 500 26.80 6.27 -7.26
CA ALA A 500 26.63 5.17 -8.22
C ALA A 500 27.03 5.47 -9.68
N THR A 501 27.58 6.65 -9.96
CA THR A 501 28.23 6.95 -11.25
C THR A 501 29.65 6.39 -11.29
N LEU A 502 30.21 6.18 -12.49
CA LEU A 502 31.53 5.58 -12.64
C LEU A 502 32.59 6.64 -12.89
N ASN A 503 33.64 6.65 -12.06
CA ASN A 503 34.82 7.44 -12.37
C ASN A 503 35.65 6.74 -13.46
N VAL A 504 35.68 7.29 -14.66
CA VAL A 504 36.41 6.71 -15.80
C VAL A 504 37.89 7.06 -15.72
N ASP A 505 38.22 8.31 -15.36
CA ASP A 505 39.59 8.80 -15.36
C ASP A 505 39.78 9.91 -14.31
N GLY A 506 40.99 9.99 -13.76
CA GLY A 506 41.36 10.93 -12.70
C GLY A 506 41.25 10.36 -11.28
N LEU A 507 41.99 11.01 -10.37
CA LEU A 507 41.91 10.81 -8.92
C LEU A 507 41.38 12.12 -8.34
N PHE A 508 40.34 12.04 -7.52
CA PHE A 508 39.78 13.21 -6.86
C PHE A 508 39.34 12.89 -5.44
N HIS A 509 39.28 13.93 -4.62
CA HIS A 509 38.67 13.90 -3.30
C HIS A 509 37.36 14.64 -3.36
N MET A 510 36.32 14.07 -2.76
CA MET A 510 35.00 14.68 -2.72
C MET A 510 34.53 14.85 -1.28
N LYS A 511 33.90 15.99 -1.00
CA LYS A 511 33.18 16.23 0.25
C LYS A 511 31.75 15.73 0.10
N VAL A 512 31.31 14.91 1.04
CA VAL A 512 29.98 14.30 1.04
C VAL A 512 28.91 15.35 1.32
N THR A 513 27.87 15.38 0.49
CA THR A 513 26.73 16.31 0.63
C THR A 513 25.43 15.59 0.95
N GLY A 514 25.15 14.47 0.28
CA GLY A 514 24.01 13.59 0.55
C GLY A 514 24.49 12.25 1.09
N VAL A 515 23.73 11.66 2.02
CA VAL A 515 23.96 10.31 2.57
C VAL A 515 22.64 9.55 2.59
N ASP A 516 22.73 8.24 2.44
CA ASP A 516 21.62 7.30 2.57
C ASP A 516 20.37 7.72 1.76
N THR A 517 19.29 8.17 2.43
CA THR A 517 18.01 8.55 1.80
C THR A 517 18.06 9.82 0.95
N ASP A 518 19.07 10.67 1.14
CA ASP A 518 19.17 11.97 0.45
C ASP A 518 19.94 11.91 -0.86
N THR A 519 20.54 10.77 -1.21
CA THR A 519 21.26 10.61 -2.48
C THR A 519 20.30 10.60 -3.67
N ALA A 520 20.75 11.06 -4.84
CA ALA A 520 19.96 11.06 -6.07
C ALA A 520 19.44 9.65 -6.42
N LEU A 521 20.27 8.61 -6.27
CA LEU A 521 19.85 7.23 -6.51
C LEU A 521 18.76 6.78 -5.53
N SER A 522 18.90 7.07 -4.22
CA SER A 522 17.88 6.73 -3.22
C SER A 522 16.55 7.44 -3.48
N GLN A 523 16.60 8.70 -3.94
CA GLN A 523 15.40 9.43 -4.34
C GLN A 523 14.73 8.81 -5.56
N ILE A 524 15.50 8.39 -6.58
CA ILE A 524 14.97 7.68 -7.75
C ILE A 524 14.36 6.34 -7.34
N ILE A 525 15.06 5.55 -6.51
CA ILE A 525 14.54 4.27 -6.00
C ILE A 525 13.23 4.51 -5.26
N ARG A 526 13.18 5.50 -4.36
CA ARG A 526 11.97 5.85 -3.61
C ARG A 526 10.84 6.29 -4.52
N LEU A 527 11.09 7.13 -5.52
CA LEU A 527 10.08 7.55 -6.49
C LEU A 527 9.53 6.36 -7.28
N VAL A 528 10.38 5.43 -7.69
CA VAL A 528 9.96 4.20 -8.38
C VAL A 528 9.19 3.27 -7.44
N GLU A 529 9.64 3.09 -6.20
CA GLU A 529 8.94 2.29 -5.19
C GLU A 529 7.58 2.90 -4.84
N ASP A 530 7.50 4.20 -4.62
CA ASP A 530 6.26 4.92 -4.32
C ASP A 530 5.29 4.84 -5.51
N ALA A 531 5.79 4.97 -6.75
CA ALA A 531 4.99 4.78 -7.96
C ALA A 531 4.46 3.34 -8.09
N GLN A 532 5.26 2.32 -7.77
CA GLN A 532 4.82 0.91 -7.78
C GLN A 532 3.90 0.53 -6.61
N THR A 533 3.98 1.27 -5.51
CA THR A 533 3.16 1.07 -4.31
C THR A 533 1.81 1.79 -4.43
N SER A 534 1.69 2.76 -5.35
CA SER A 534 0.42 3.38 -5.68
C SER A 534 -0.57 2.34 -6.23
N LYS A 535 -1.75 2.22 -5.58
CA LYS A 535 -2.71 1.16 -5.87
C LYS A 535 -3.13 1.19 -7.35
N ALA A 536 -2.97 0.06 -8.04
CA ALA A 536 -3.49 -0.08 -9.39
C ALA A 536 -5.03 -0.21 -9.33
N PRO A 537 -5.80 0.72 -9.93
CA PRO A 537 -7.26 0.78 -9.81
C PRO A 537 -7.98 -0.46 -10.37
N ILE A 538 -7.30 -1.24 -11.23
CA ILE A 538 -7.88 -2.44 -11.84
C ILE A 538 -7.99 -3.62 -10.87
N GLN A 539 -7.14 -3.68 -9.83
CA GLN A 539 -7.09 -4.81 -8.91
C GLN A 539 -8.19 -4.72 -7.84
N GLU A 540 -8.50 -3.50 -7.37
CA GLU A 540 -9.64 -3.26 -6.46
C GLU A 540 -10.97 -3.69 -7.10
N TYR A 541 -11.10 -3.54 -8.42
CA TYR A 541 -12.28 -3.99 -9.15
C TYR A 541 -12.44 -5.52 -9.17
N ALA A 542 -11.34 -6.26 -9.33
CA ALA A 542 -11.36 -7.73 -9.30
C ALA A 542 -11.73 -8.28 -7.91
N ASP A 543 -11.26 -7.64 -6.85
CA ASP A 543 -11.63 -8.00 -5.48
C ASP A 543 -13.09 -7.65 -5.17
N TYR A 544 -13.57 -6.49 -5.65
CA TYR A 544 -14.98 -6.11 -5.53
C TYR A 544 -15.88 -7.17 -6.17
N ILE A 545 -15.57 -7.62 -7.40
CA ILE A 545 -16.29 -8.71 -8.05
C ILE A 545 -16.26 -9.97 -7.19
N SER A 546 -15.08 -10.37 -6.70
CA SER A 546 -14.93 -11.59 -5.87
C SER A 546 -15.77 -11.52 -4.59
N SER A 547 -15.81 -10.35 -3.94
CA SER A 547 -16.56 -10.14 -2.69
C SER A 547 -18.08 -10.27 -2.85
N ILE A 548 -18.60 -10.06 -4.06
CA ILE A 548 -20.02 -10.22 -4.40
C ILE A 548 -20.28 -11.62 -4.97
N PHE A 549 -19.38 -12.11 -5.81
CA PHE A 549 -19.49 -13.39 -6.50
C PHE A 549 -19.56 -14.55 -5.50
N VAL A 550 -18.63 -14.61 -4.54
CA VAL A 550 -18.53 -15.72 -3.59
C VAL A 550 -19.79 -15.90 -2.73
N PRO A 551 -20.34 -14.86 -2.05
CA PRO A 551 -21.59 -14.99 -1.32
C PRO A 551 -22.78 -15.35 -2.21
N THR A 552 -22.82 -14.81 -3.44
CA THR A 552 -23.91 -15.07 -4.39
C THR A 552 -23.93 -16.53 -4.82
N VAL A 553 -22.77 -17.10 -5.15
CA VAL A 553 -22.61 -18.52 -5.52
C VAL A 553 -23.01 -19.44 -4.37
N VAL A 554 -22.53 -19.17 -3.16
CA VAL A 554 -22.89 -19.98 -1.99
C VAL A 554 -24.39 -19.88 -1.72
N GLY A 555 -24.97 -18.68 -1.84
CA GLY A 555 -26.42 -18.46 -1.74
C GLY A 555 -27.21 -19.24 -2.78
N LEU A 556 -26.74 -19.25 -4.04
CA LEU A 556 -27.35 -20.04 -5.12
C LEU A 556 -27.22 -21.54 -4.88
N ALA A 557 -26.08 -22.04 -4.44
CA ALA A 557 -25.89 -23.46 -4.12
C ALA A 557 -26.86 -23.93 -3.02
N VAL A 558 -27.01 -23.14 -1.95
CA VAL A 558 -27.97 -23.43 -0.87
C VAL A 558 -29.41 -23.33 -1.36
N ALA A 559 -29.74 -22.32 -2.17
CA ALA A 559 -31.07 -22.17 -2.75
C ALA A 559 -31.42 -23.36 -3.67
N THR A 560 -30.49 -23.77 -4.54
CA THR A 560 -30.64 -24.95 -5.40
C THR A 560 -30.91 -26.20 -4.57
N PHE A 561 -30.10 -26.45 -3.53
CA PHE A 561 -30.32 -27.57 -2.61
C PHE A 561 -31.73 -27.56 -1.99
N ILE A 562 -32.15 -26.41 -1.44
CA ILE A 562 -33.47 -26.28 -0.78
C ILE A 562 -34.61 -26.49 -1.78
N ILE A 563 -34.53 -25.88 -2.96
CA ILE A 563 -35.56 -25.98 -4.00
C ILE A 563 -35.70 -27.44 -4.45
N TRP A 564 -34.60 -28.11 -4.78
CA TRP A 564 -34.64 -29.52 -5.18
C TRP A 564 -35.12 -30.43 -4.06
N TYR A 565 -34.71 -30.19 -2.82
CA TYR A 565 -35.19 -30.95 -1.68
C TYR A 565 -36.70 -30.83 -1.50
N ILE A 566 -37.25 -29.61 -1.60
CA ILE A 566 -38.70 -29.38 -1.52
C ILE A 566 -39.42 -30.08 -2.68
N LEU A 567 -38.91 -29.99 -3.91
CA LEU A 567 -39.51 -30.65 -5.07
C LEU A 567 -39.54 -32.19 -4.93
N CYS A 568 -38.48 -32.78 -4.38
CA CYS A 568 -38.42 -34.22 -4.10
C CYS A 568 -39.37 -34.63 -2.97
N VAL A 569 -39.54 -33.80 -1.95
CA VAL A 569 -40.48 -34.07 -0.83
C VAL A 569 -41.94 -33.95 -1.27
N VAL A 570 -42.25 -33.04 -2.21
CA VAL A 570 -43.61 -32.82 -2.74
C VAL A 570 -43.95 -33.80 -3.88
N ASP A 571 -43.07 -34.75 -4.20
CA ASP A 571 -43.22 -35.72 -5.31
C ASP A 571 -43.50 -35.04 -6.66
N ALA A 572 -43.01 -33.82 -6.83
CA ALA A 572 -43.10 -33.07 -8.09
C ALA A 572 -42.11 -33.60 -9.14
N VAL A 573 -41.06 -34.30 -8.69
CA VAL A 573 -40.05 -34.94 -9.54
C VAL A 573 -40.43 -36.42 -9.74
N PRO A 574 -40.41 -36.94 -10.98
CA PRO A 574 -40.67 -38.36 -11.23
C PRO A 574 -39.68 -39.25 -10.47
N GLU A 575 -40.16 -40.29 -9.80
CA GLU A 575 -39.31 -41.24 -9.07
C GLU A 575 -38.25 -41.89 -9.98
N SER A 576 -38.52 -42.01 -11.28
CA SER A 576 -37.56 -42.54 -12.28
C SER A 576 -36.25 -41.73 -12.42
N TRP A 577 -36.20 -40.50 -11.91
CA TRP A 577 -34.99 -39.66 -11.98
C TRP A 577 -34.10 -39.81 -10.75
N ILE A 578 -34.66 -40.33 -9.66
CA ILE A 578 -33.93 -40.55 -8.42
C ILE A 578 -33.37 -41.97 -8.52
N PRO A 579 -32.03 -42.16 -8.55
CA PRO A 579 -31.46 -43.50 -8.50
C PRO A 579 -32.05 -44.27 -7.32
N ASP A 580 -32.42 -45.54 -7.48
CA ASP A 580 -32.98 -46.35 -6.38
C ASP A 580 -32.00 -46.45 -5.20
N SER A 581 -30.72 -46.32 -5.50
CA SER A 581 -29.62 -46.25 -4.55
C SER A 581 -29.48 -44.90 -3.86
N ASP A 582 -30.19 -43.83 -4.26
CA ASP A 582 -30.09 -42.48 -3.69
C ASP A 582 -31.38 -42.02 -3.00
N GLY A 583 -31.27 -41.60 -1.74
CA GLY A 583 -32.39 -40.95 -1.07
C GLY A 583 -32.68 -39.57 -1.66
N LYS A 584 -33.94 -39.12 -1.58
CA LYS A 584 -34.39 -37.76 -1.96
C LYS A 584 -33.48 -36.63 -1.46
N PHE A 585 -32.86 -36.82 -0.29
CA PHE A 585 -31.89 -35.88 0.28
C PHE A 585 -30.55 -35.84 -0.47
N VAL A 586 -29.97 -37.01 -0.78
CA VAL A 586 -28.67 -37.12 -1.46
C VAL A 586 -28.77 -36.54 -2.87
N PHE A 587 -29.83 -36.90 -3.58
CA PHE A 587 -30.12 -36.34 -4.91
C PHE A 587 -30.19 -34.80 -4.91
N ALA A 588 -30.91 -34.20 -3.96
CA ALA A 588 -30.98 -32.74 -3.84
C ALA A 588 -29.64 -32.12 -3.43
N LEU A 589 -28.88 -32.80 -2.56
CA LEU A 589 -27.56 -32.37 -2.11
C LEU A 589 -26.58 -32.30 -3.27
N ASP A 590 -26.60 -33.27 -4.19
CA ASP A 590 -25.71 -33.34 -5.35
C ASP A 590 -25.85 -32.13 -6.27
N PHE A 591 -27.08 -31.65 -6.50
CA PHE A 591 -27.28 -30.40 -7.26
C PHE A 591 -26.70 -29.18 -6.53
N GLY A 592 -26.80 -29.13 -5.21
CA GLY A 592 -26.18 -28.07 -4.40
C GLY A 592 -24.65 -28.10 -4.49
N ILE A 593 -24.06 -29.29 -4.35
CA ILE A 593 -22.61 -29.50 -4.46
C ILE A 593 -22.13 -29.17 -5.87
N ALA A 594 -22.81 -29.66 -6.90
CA ALA A 594 -22.47 -29.39 -8.29
C ALA A 594 -22.51 -27.88 -8.61
N THR A 595 -23.52 -27.17 -8.11
CA THR A 595 -23.61 -25.71 -8.25
C THR A 595 -22.41 -25.00 -7.61
N LEU A 596 -21.95 -25.48 -6.45
CA LEU A 596 -20.81 -24.91 -5.73
C LEU A 596 -19.46 -25.24 -6.40
N VAL A 597 -19.29 -26.45 -6.94
CA VAL A 597 -18.03 -26.93 -7.53
C VAL A 597 -17.79 -26.36 -8.93
N VAL A 598 -18.86 -26.12 -9.70
CA VAL A 598 -18.77 -25.56 -11.06
C VAL A 598 -18.50 -24.05 -11.06
N ALA A 599 -18.94 -23.36 -10.01
CA ALA A 599 -18.76 -21.91 -9.84
C ALA A 599 -17.35 -21.57 -9.33
#